data_AF-A0A922AGL8-F1
#
_entry.id   AF-A0A922AGL8-F1
#
_cell.length_a   1.000
_cell.length_b   1.000
_cell.length_c   1.000
_cell.angle_alpha   90.00
_cell.angle_beta   90.00
_cell.angle_gamma   90.00
#
_symmetry.space_group_name_H-M   'P 1'
#
loop_
_entity.id
_entity.type
_entity.pdbx_description
1 polymer ?
#
loop_
_entity_poly.entity_id
_entity_poly.type
_entity_poly.pdbx_seq_one_letter_code
_entity_poly.pdbx_strand_id
1 'polypeptide(L)'
;MPTLGKLPNLRVLSGWEVFVGKQMVCLENGFPKLESSLLRGLLNLEEWTVESGAMPSLPHLKISNCIKLKMVPDGLRSVSTLQELEIRWMPRTFKLRLEGEDFFQVQHVPSIIFLN
;
A
#
# COMPACT_ATOMS: atom_id res chain seq x y z
N MET A 1 -2.29 -10.75 -2.93
CA MET A 1 -2.05 -10.76 -4.39
C MET A 1 -0.91 -11.72 -4.77
N PRO A 2 -1.06 -13.03 -4.53
CA PRO A 2 0.07 -13.97 -4.71
C PRO A 2 0.43 -14.19 -6.19
N THR A 3 -0.54 -14.26 -7.10
CA THR A 3 -0.26 -14.55 -8.53
C THR A 3 0.41 -13.36 -9.23
N LEU A 4 -0.12 -12.15 -9.06
CA LEU A 4 0.46 -10.92 -9.63
C LEU A 4 1.86 -10.63 -9.05
N GLY A 5 2.08 -10.91 -7.76
CA GLY A 5 3.38 -10.70 -7.11
C GLY A 5 4.51 -11.54 -7.71
N LYS A 6 4.20 -12.65 -8.40
CA LYS A 6 5.22 -13.50 -9.04
C LYS A 6 5.71 -12.95 -10.38
N LEU A 7 5.09 -11.89 -10.92
CA LEU A 7 5.49 -11.34 -12.21
C LEU A 7 6.84 -10.60 -12.08
N PRO A 8 7.92 -11.11 -12.70
CA PRO A 8 9.28 -10.66 -12.41
C PRO A 8 9.62 -9.27 -12.99
N ASN A 9 8.80 -8.78 -13.92
CA ASN A 9 9.01 -7.51 -14.63
C ASN A 9 7.82 -6.54 -14.47
N LEU A 10 6.89 -6.81 -13.57
CA LEU A 10 5.78 -5.89 -13.32
C LEU A 10 6.31 -4.64 -12.60
N ARG A 11 6.35 -3.52 -13.32
CA ARG A 11 6.81 -2.22 -12.80
C ARG A 11 5.68 -1.33 -12.30
N VAL A 12 4.51 -1.44 -12.92
CA VAL A 12 3.35 -0.61 -12.59
C VAL A 12 2.17 -1.52 -12.34
N LEU A 13 1.57 -1.39 -11.15
CA LEU A 13 0.30 -2.00 -10.82
C LEU A 13 -0.70 -0.87 -10.56
N SER A 14 -1.63 -0.68 -11.50
CA SER A 14 -2.62 0.39 -11.41
C SER A 14 -3.95 -0.10 -11.94
N GLY A 15 -5.02 0.15 -11.19
CA GLY A 15 -6.36 -0.12 -11.67
C GLY A 15 -7.41 0.22 -10.62
N TRP A 16 -8.67 0.23 -11.07
CA TRP A 16 -9.83 0.33 -10.20
C TRP A 16 -10.29 -1.07 -9.83
N GLU A 17 -10.63 -1.31 -8.56
CA GLU A 17 -11.19 -2.60 -8.11
C GLU A 17 -10.32 -3.83 -8.47
N VAL A 18 -8.99 -3.66 -8.55
CA VAL A 18 -8.03 -4.74 -8.88
C VAL A 18 -8.03 -5.88 -7.85
N PHE A 19 -8.70 -5.69 -6.73
CA PHE A 19 -8.84 -6.66 -5.66
C PHE A 19 -10.22 -6.56 -5.01
N VAL A 20 -10.91 -7.69 -4.89
CA VAL A 20 -12.29 -7.76 -4.35
C VAL A 20 -12.33 -8.38 -2.94
N GLY A 21 -11.22 -8.96 -2.47
CA GLY A 21 -11.15 -9.62 -1.17
C GLY A 21 -11.08 -8.66 0.00
N LYS A 22 -11.19 -9.21 1.21
CA LYS A 22 -11.09 -8.45 2.47
C LYS A 22 -9.67 -8.26 2.98
N GLN A 23 -8.81 -9.25 2.71
CA GLN A 23 -7.44 -9.27 3.21
C GLN A 23 -6.49 -9.40 2.02
N MET A 24 -5.61 -8.41 1.86
CA MET A 24 -4.56 -8.46 0.85
C MET A 24 -3.23 -8.78 1.53
N VAL A 25 -2.53 -9.79 1.01
CA VAL A 25 -1.15 -10.08 1.42
C VAL A 25 -0.21 -9.91 0.22
N CYS A 26 0.85 -9.15 0.41
CA CYS A 26 2.03 -9.11 -0.46
C CYS A 26 3.11 -9.98 0.18
N LEU A 27 3.37 -11.13 -0.45
CA LEU A 27 4.30 -12.14 0.07
C LEU A 27 5.75 -11.71 -0.07
N GLU A 28 6.64 -12.30 0.73
CA GLU A 28 8.08 -12.20 0.57
C GLU A 28 8.50 -12.47 -0.89
N ASN A 29 9.45 -11.68 -1.41
CA ASN A 29 9.89 -11.68 -2.81
C ASN A 29 8.79 -11.35 -3.84
N GLY A 30 7.58 -10.98 -3.40
CA GLY A 30 6.52 -10.50 -4.27
C GLY A 30 6.84 -9.13 -4.83
N PHE A 31 6.51 -8.92 -6.10
CA PHE A 31 6.65 -7.63 -6.81
C PHE A 31 8.10 -7.11 -6.85
N PRO A 32 9.07 -7.90 -7.34
CA PRO A 32 10.50 -7.60 -7.21
C PRO A 32 10.96 -6.33 -7.94
N LYS A 33 10.21 -5.85 -8.94
CA LYS A 33 10.53 -4.66 -9.74
C LYS A 33 9.42 -3.62 -9.76
N LEU A 34 8.48 -3.68 -8.81
CA LEU A 34 7.35 -2.77 -8.80
C LEU A 34 7.82 -1.38 -8.38
N GLU A 35 7.74 -0.44 -9.32
CA GLU A 35 8.20 0.95 -9.18
C GLU A 35 7.04 1.91 -8.83
N SER A 36 5.81 1.56 -9.21
CA SER A 36 4.62 2.34 -8.89
C SER A 36 3.42 1.44 -8.61
N SER A 37 2.79 1.66 -7.46
CA SER A 37 1.56 0.96 -7.09
C SER A 37 0.43 1.96 -6.84
N LEU A 38 -0.69 1.73 -7.52
CA LEU A 38 -1.88 2.53 -7.42
C LEU A 38 -3.10 1.64 -7.16
N LEU A 39 -3.45 1.53 -5.89
CA LEU A 39 -4.62 0.79 -5.41
C LEU A 39 -5.79 1.75 -5.27
N ARG A 40 -6.80 1.59 -6.14
CA ARG A 40 -8.00 2.45 -6.16
C ARG A 40 -9.27 1.65 -6.02
N GLY A 41 -10.19 2.17 -5.20
CA GLY A 41 -11.55 1.64 -5.13
C GLY A 41 -11.62 0.22 -4.58
N LEU A 42 -10.72 -0.16 -3.66
CA LEU A 42 -10.76 -1.48 -3.04
C LEU A 42 -11.78 -1.49 -1.90
N LEU A 43 -13.07 -1.40 -2.25
CA LEU A 43 -14.17 -1.12 -1.32
C LEU A 43 -14.42 -2.22 -0.28
N ASN A 44 -13.85 -3.41 -0.48
CA ASN A 44 -13.94 -4.54 0.45
C ASN A 44 -12.68 -4.76 1.27
N LEU A 45 -11.57 -4.11 0.91
CA LEU A 45 -10.29 -4.30 1.59
C LEU A 45 -10.38 -3.73 3.00
N GLU A 46 -10.23 -4.60 3.99
CA GLU A 46 -10.24 -4.27 5.42
C GLU A 46 -8.82 -4.28 6.00
N GLU A 47 -7.97 -5.21 5.54
CA GLU A 47 -6.61 -5.44 6.04
C GLU A 47 -5.64 -5.64 4.88
N TRP A 48 -4.45 -5.06 5.01
CA TRP A 48 -3.38 -5.22 4.04
C TRP A 48 -2.05 -5.48 4.77
N THR A 49 -1.46 -6.63 4.49
CA THR A 49 -0.16 -7.06 5.03
C THR A 49 0.90 -7.07 3.94
N VAL A 50 2.07 -6.57 4.28
CA VAL A 50 3.29 -6.57 3.48
C VAL A 50 4.34 -7.37 4.24
N GLU A 51 4.64 -8.57 3.77
CA GLU A 51 5.70 -9.38 4.36
C GLU A 51 7.08 -8.75 4.14
N SER A 52 8.02 -9.04 5.03
CA SER A 52 9.41 -8.60 4.88
C SER A 52 9.97 -9.05 3.53
N GLY A 53 10.63 -8.16 2.80
CA GLY A 53 11.17 -8.45 1.46
C GLY A 53 10.15 -8.37 0.32
N ALA A 54 8.89 -8.03 0.57
CA ALA A 54 7.94 -7.70 -0.47
C ALA A 54 8.18 -6.29 -1.03
N MET A 55 7.93 -6.10 -2.34
CA MET A 55 8.04 -4.80 -3.04
C MET A 55 9.38 -4.07 -2.81
N PRO A 56 10.55 -4.72 -2.95
CA PRO A 56 11.85 -4.16 -2.56
C PRO A 56 12.34 -2.99 -3.44
N SER A 57 11.57 -2.58 -4.44
CA SER A 57 11.93 -1.53 -5.41
C SER A 57 10.82 -0.49 -5.59
N LEU A 58 9.93 -0.35 -4.61
CA LEU A 58 8.78 0.55 -4.67
C LEU A 58 9.12 1.93 -4.08
N PRO A 59 9.31 2.98 -4.91
CA PRO A 59 9.46 4.35 -4.45
C PRO A 59 8.14 5.09 -4.24
N HIS A 60 7.05 4.75 -4.97
CA HIS A 60 5.78 5.47 -4.89
C HIS A 60 4.61 4.53 -4.62
N LEU A 61 3.89 4.79 -3.52
CA LEU A 61 2.64 4.10 -3.20
C LEU A 61 1.49 5.09 -3.12
N LYS A 62 0.41 4.79 -3.82
CA LYS A 62 -0.84 5.54 -3.73
C LYS A 62 -2.00 4.65 -3.33
N ILE A 63 -2.69 5.08 -2.26
CA ILE A 63 -3.90 4.44 -1.73
C ILE A 63 -5.06 5.39 -1.91
N SER A 64 -6.08 4.96 -2.65
CA SER A 64 -7.22 5.83 -2.94
C SER A 64 -8.57 5.13 -2.87
N ASN A 65 -9.54 5.76 -2.23
CA ASN A 65 -10.92 5.28 -2.16
C ASN A 65 -11.03 3.84 -1.60
N CYS A 66 -10.20 3.48 -0.63
CA CYS A 66 -10.23 2.19 0.08
C CYS A 66 -10.93 2.37 1.43
N ILE A 67 -12.24 2.65 1.39
CA ILE A 67 -13.02 3.15 2.53
C ILE A 67 -13.12 2.21 3.74
N LYS A 68 -12.89 0.90 3.55
CA LYS A 68 -12.93 -0.11 4.62
C LYS A 68 -11.56 -0.43 5.22
N LEU A 69 -10.47 0.07 4.62
CA LEU A 69 -9.12 -0.23 5.09
C LEU A 69 -8.93 0.40 6.47
N LYS A 70 -8.70 -0.44 7.49
CA LYS A 70 -8.78 -0.03 8.89
C LYS A 70 -7.51 0.63 9.40
N MET A 71 -6.37 0.26 8.83
CA MET A 71 -5.04 0.63 9.30
C MET A 71 -4.07 0.79 8.13
N VAL A 72 -3.00 1.54 8.38
CA VAL A 72 -1.85 1.57 7.45
C VAL A 72 -1.36 0.13 7.21
N PRO A 73 -0.94 -0.23 5.98
CA PRO A 73 -0.55 -1.61 5.69
C PRO A 73 0.48 -2.14 6.68
N ASP A 74 0.20 -3.29 7.29
CA ASP A 74 1.10 -3.87 8.27
C ASP A 74 2.38 -4.35 7.57
N GLY A 75 3.53 -3.99 8.12
CA GLY A 75 4.82 -4.28 7.53
C GLY A 75 5.29 -3.28 6.47
N LEU A 76 4.52 -2.21 6.19
CA LEU A 76 4.93 -1.16 5.25
C LEU A 76 6.28 -0.52 5.65
N ARG A 77 6.62 -0.51 6.94
CA ARG A 77 7.95 -0.12 7.46
C ARG A 77 9.13 -0.86 6.84
N SER A 78 8.89 -2.06 6.27
CA SER A 78 9.91 -2.91 5.67
C SER A 78 10.23 -2.50 4.22
N VAL A 79 9.41 -1.63 3.61
CA VAL A 79 9.58 -1.14 2.24
C VAL A 79 10.50 0.09 2.27
N SER A 80 11.77 -0.11 2.61
CA SER A 80 12.73 0.98 2.82
C SER A 80 12.98 1.88 1.59
N THR A 81 12.59 1.43 0.40
CA THR A 81 12.69 2.23 -0.83
C THR A 81 11.60 3.28 -0.97
N LEU A 82 10.53 3.20 -0.17
CA LEU A 82 9.35 4.05 -0.32
C LEU A 82 9.71 5.52 -0.04
N GLN A 83 9.62 6.34 -1.09
CA GLN A 83 9.91 7.78 -1.05
C GLN A 83 8.65 8.60 -0.85
N GLU A 84 7.52 8.13 -1.39
CA GLU A 84 6.26 8.86 -1.38
C GLU A 84 5.08 7.95 -1.07
N LEU A 85 4.26 8.38 -0.11
CA LEU A 85 2.96 7.81 0.19
C LEU A 85 1.87 8.85 -0.08
N GLU A 86 1.02 8.57 -1.05
CA GLU A 86 -0.11 9.42 -1.40
C GLU A 86 -1.43 8.78 -0.93
N ILE A 87 -2.18 9.52 -0.13
CA ILE A 87 -3.47 9.12 0.43
C ILE A 87 -4.56 10.01 -0.19
N ARG A 88 -5.47 9.42 -0.97
CA ARG A 88 -6.60 10.14 -1.59
C ARG A 88 -7.96 9.57 -1.24
N TRP A 89 -8.92 10.42 -0.93
CA TRP A 89 -10.33 10.01 -0.78
C TRP A 89 -10.49 8.87 0.23
N MET A 90 -9.68 8.89 1.29
CA MET A 90 -9.70 7.92 2.38
C MET A 90 -10.51 8.47 3.56
N PRO A 91 -11.09 7.61 4.42
CA PRO A 91 -11.79 8.07 5.61
C PRO A 91 -10.88 8.91 6.52
N ARG A 92 -11.44 9.94 7.16
CA ARG A 92 -10.70 10.77 8.13
C ARG A 92 -10.10 9.93 9.26
N THR A 93 -10.77 8.87 9.67
CA THR A 93 -10.29 7.91 10.68
C THR A 93 -8.97 7.25 10.27
N PHE A 94 -8.83 6.85 9.01
CA PHE A 94 -7.58 6.29 8.48
C PHE A 94 -6.44 7.32 8.56
N LYS A 95 -6.71 8.56 8.13
CA LYS A 95 -5.72 9.64 8.20
C LYS A 95 -5.24 9.89 9.64
N LEU A 96 -6.17 9.97 10.60
CA LEU A 96 -5.83 10.18 12.01
C LEU A 96 -4.99 9.03 12.59
N ARG A 97 -5.25 7.78 12.19
CA ARG A 97 -4.42 6.64 12.59
C ARG A 97 -3.02 6.73 12.00
N LEU A 98 -2.90 7.05 10.71
CA LEU A 98 -1.61 7.19 10.03
C LEU A 98 -0.74 8.27 10.69
N GLU A 99 -1.33 9.40 11.07
CA GLU A 99 -0.63 10.49 11.79
C GLU A 99 -0.42 10.18 13.30
N GLY A 100 -0.98 9.10 13.81
CA GLY A 100 -0.96 8.71 15.23
C GLY A 100 -0.46 7.28 15.43
N GLU A 101 -1.36 6.38 15.82
CA GLU A 101 -1.05 4.99 16.20
C GLU A 101 -0.24 4.22 15.15
N ASP A 102 -0.49 4.46 13.87
CA ASP A 102 0.11 3.73 12.77
C ASP A 102 1.33 4.46 12.17
N PHE A 103 1.75 5.61 12.71
CA PHE A 103 2.83 6.43 12.13
C PHE A 103 4.17 5.68 12.05
N PHE A 104 4.42 4.74 12.98
CA PHE A 104 5.62 3.90 12.97
C PHE A 104 5.78 3.07 11.69
N GLN A 105 4.68 2.81 10.96
CA GLN A 105 4.71 2.10 9.67
C GLN A 105 5.27 2.96 8.55
N VAL A 106 5.20 4.30 8.66
CA VAL A 106 5.51 5.24 7.58
C VAL A 106 6.53 6.31 7.96
N GLN A 107 7.07 6.28 9.19
CA GLN A 107 8.08 7.23 9.65
C GLN A 107 9.35 7.32 8.78
N HIS A 108 9.64 6.28 8.00
CA HIS A 108 10.78 6.21 7.10
C HIS A 108 10.51 6.86 5.73
N VAL A 109 9.25 7.20 5.43
CA VAL A 109 8.82 7.76 4.14
C VAL A 109 9.02 9.28 4.15
N PRO A 110 9.88 9.84 3.28
CA PRO A 110 10.18 11.27 3.24
C PRO A 110 8.99 12.17 2.86
N SER A 111 8.10 11.71 1.98
CA SER A 111 6.97 12.49 1.48
C SER A 111 5.65 11.76 1.74
N ILE A 112 4.78 12.37 2.56
CA ILE A 112 3.42 11.89 2.79
C ILE A 112 2.43 12.97 2.36
N ILE A 113 1.60 12.66 1.36
CA ILE A 113 0.70 13.61 0.73
C ILE A 113 -0.74 13.20 0.96
N PHE A 114 -1.57 14.14 1.41
CA PHE A 114 -3.02 13.97 1.54
C PHE A 114 -3.75 14.81 0.50
N LEU A 115 -4.59 14.18 -0.31
CA LEU A 115 -5.44 14.87 -1.30
C LEU A 115 -6.90 14.49 -1.08
N ASN A 116 -7.75 15.51 -1.01
CA ASN A 116 -9.17 15.37 -0.74
C ASN A 116 -9.99 15.08 -2.00
#